data_AF-A0A382LAM6-F1
#
_entry.id   AF-A0A382LAM6-F1
#
_cell.length_a   1.000
_cell.length_b   1.000
_cell.length_c   1.000
_cell.angle_alpha   90.00
_cell.angle_beta   90.00
_cell.angle_gamma   90.00
#
_symmetry.space_group_name_H-M   'P 1'
#
loop_
_entity.id
_entity.type
_entity.pdbx_description
1 polymer ?
#
loop_
_entity_poly.entity_id
_entity_poly.type
_entity_poly.pdbx_seq_one_letter_code
_entity_poly.pdbx_strand_id
1 'polypeptide(L)'
;MNNVNKTKYKIYMPLVKLQSEKETGNIEYKIRLCNDTEEKINQLGTQMLYRLYQGEGYVIYYLGVCDNGDIMGIFENDLDISFSLLKRVSKKIGAELIKFIKINIDGTDKFYMKVILKKKLDLSLIDL
;
A
#
# COMPACT_ATOMS: atom_id res chain seq x y z
N MET A 1 36.84 26.38 8.23
CA MET A 1 36.30 25.15 8.87
C MET A 1 35.01 24.80 8.17
N ASN A 2 35.09 23.90 7.19
CA ASN A 2 34.04 23.68 6.20
C ASN A 2 33.16 22.48 6.55
N ASN A 3 31.85 22.76 6.65
CA ASN A 3 30.69 21.94 6.33
C ASN A 3 30.75 20.43 6.61
N VAL A 4 30.18 20.04 7.75
CA VAL A 4 29.83 18.65 8.07
C VAL A 4 28.53 18.27 7.35
N ASN A 5 28.69 17.38 6.35
CA ASN A 5 27.76 16.33 5.91
C ASN A 5 26.29 16.70 5.60
N LYS A 6 26.05 17.24 4.41
CA LYS A 6 24.72 17.30 3.76
C LYS A 6 24.57 16.41 2.51
N THR A 7 25.37 15.36 2.37
CA THR A 7 25.40 14.56 1.12
C THR A 7 25.28 13.06 1.38
N LYS A 8 24.08 12.58 1.75
CA LYS A 8 23.79 11.12 1.72
C LYS A 8 22.36 10.72 1.31
N TYR A 9 21.56 11.65 0.79
CA TYR A 9 20.19 11.37 0.30
C TYR A 9 19.97 11.83 -1.14
N LYS A 10 20.93 11.56 -2.02
CA LYS A 10 20.77 11.84 -3.45
C LYS A 10 20.94 10.56 -4.25
N ILE A 11 19.86 10.25 -4.98
CA ILE A 11 19.75 9.30 -6.08
C ILE A 11 19.39 7.87 -5.63
N TYR A 12 18.09 7.64 -5.47
CA TYR A 12 17.36 6.51 -6.05
C TYR A 12 15.89 6.92 -6.13
N MET A 13 15.59 7.85 -7.04
CA MET A 13 14.21 8.06 -7.46
C MET A 13 13.99 7.17 -8.68
N PRO A 14 13.15 6.12 -8.61
CA PRO A 14 12.55 5.63 -9.84
C PRO A 14 11.85 6.84 -10.48
N LEU A 15 11.87 6.94 -11.82
CA LEU A 15 11.40 8.08 -12.64
C LEU A 15 9.97 8.59 -12.35
N VAL A 16 9.25 8.01 -11.38
CA VAL A 16 7.95 8.44 -10.88
C VAL A 16 8.09 8.87 -9.43
N LYS A 17 8.18 10.18 -9.18
CA LYS A 17 7.98 10.74 -7.84
C LYS A 17 6.51 10.61 -7.49
N LEU A 18 6.17 9.75 -6.52
CA LEU A 18 4.82 9.71 -5.97
C LEU A 18 4.56 11.00 -5.19
N GLN A 19 3.35 11.55 -5.32
CA GLN A 19 2.93 12.67 -4.47
C GLN A 19 2.69 12.17 -3.06
N SER A 20 2.79 13.06 -2.07
CA SER A 20 2.36 12.77 -0.71
C SER A 20 0.94 12.20 -0.69
N GLU A 21 0.72 11.24 0.19
CA GLU A 21 -0.59 10.69 0.47
C GLU A 21 -1.53 11.83 0.88
N LYS A 22 -2.74 11.77 0.33
CA LYS A 22 -3.82 12.67 0.72
C LYS A 22 -4.66 11.98 1.78
N GLU A 23 -5.19 12.75 2.71
CA GLU A 23 -6.15 12.26 3.71
C GLU A 23 -7.41 11.68 3.04
N THR A 24 -7.78 12.20 1.87
CA THR A 24 -8.92 11.75 1.06
C THR A 24 -8.49 11.02 -0.22
N GLY A 25 -9.45 10.39 -0.89
CA GLY A 25 -9.21 9.61 -2.10
C GLY A 25 -8.84 8.15 -1.82
N ASN A 26 -8.41 7.45 -2.86
CA ASN A 26 -8.36 5.99 -2.89
C ASN A 26 -6.94 5.41 -2.97
N ILE A 27 -5.96 6.20 -2.57
CA ILE A 27 -4.56 5.80 -2.50
C ILE A 27 -4.16 5.74 -1.03
N GLU A 28 -3.46 4.68 -0.65
CA GLU A 28 -2.93 4.48 0.70
C GLU A 28 -1.47 4.04 0.60
N TYR A 29 -0.58 4.66 1.37
CA TYR A 29 0.82 4.25 1.49
C TYR A 29 1.06 3.52 2.81
N LYS A 30 1.89 2.48 2.76
CA LYS A 30 2.34 1.74 3.94
C LYS A 30 3.77 1.27 3.73
N ILE A 31 4.68 1.63 4.62
CA ILE A 31 6.04 1.09 4.58
C ILE A 31 6.00 -0.42 4.76
N ARG A 32 5.26 -0.90 5.77
CA ARG A 32 5.07 -2.32 6.08
C ARG A 32 3.75 -2.54 6.81
N LEU A 33 3.18 -3.72 6.68
CA LEU A 33 2.04 -4.19 7.47
C LEU A 33 2.51 -5.39 8.30
N CYS A 34 2.56 -5.22 9.62
CA CYS A 34 3.01 -6.25 10.55
C CYS A 34 1.93 -6.51 11.61
N ASN A 35 1.97 -7.71 12.20
CA ASN A 35 1.08 -8.16 13.28
C ASN A 35 -0.37 -8.34 12.80
N ASP A 36 -0.83 -9.58 12.82
CA ASP A 36 -2.12 -10.00 12.31
C ASP A 36 -3.16 -10.25 13.41
N THR A 37 -3.03 -9.53 14.53
CA THR A 37 -4.06 -9.52 15.57
C THR A 37 -5.39 -9.08 14.98
N GLU A 38 -6.47 -9.66 15.50
CA GLU A 38 -7.82 -9.39 14.98
C GLU A 38 -8.19 -7.90 15.04
N GLU A 39 -7.75 -7.20 16.09
CA GLU A 39 -7.92 -5.75 16.24
C GLU A 39 -7.26 -4.97 15.09
N LYS A 40 -6.01 -5.28 14.74
CA LYS A 40 -5.31 -4.62 13.64
C LYS A 40 -5.92 -4.94 12.30
N ILE A 41 -6.36 -6.19 12.10
CA ILE A 41 -7.09 -6.59 10.90
C ILE A 41 -8.39 -5.76 10.76
N ASN A 42 -9.11 -5.55 11.86
CA ASN A 42 -10.33 -4.74 11.86
C ASN A 42 -10.04 -3.27 11.56
N GLN A 43 -9.00 -2.69 12.19
CA GLN A 43 -8.57 -1.31 11.92
C GLN A 43 -8.17 -1.11 10.45
N LEU A 44 -7.36 -2.01 9.90
CA LEU A 44 -7.00 -2.00 8.48
C LEU A 44 -8.23 -2.19 7.57
N GLY A 45 -9.19 -3.01 7.99
CA GLY A 45 -10.46 -3.20 7.28
C GLY A 45 -11.27 -1.91 7.18
N THR A 46 -11.40 -1.17 8.29
CA THR A 46 -12.08 0.14 8.33
C THR A 46 -11.38 1.14 7.40
N GLN A 47 -10.05 1.23 7.44
CA GLN A 47 -9.28 2.11 6.56
C GLN A 47 -9.47 1.73 5.08
N MET A 48 -9.42 0.43 4.76
CA MET A 48 -9.61 -0.06 3.39
C MET A 48 -11.03 0.23 2.89
N LEU A 49 -12.06 0.04 3.72
CA LEU A 49 -13.44 0.39 3.38
C LEU A 49 -13.60 1.88 3.08
N TYR A 50 -13.00 2.74 3.89
CA TYR A 50 -12.99 4.18 3.66
C TYR A 50 -12.37 4.54 2.30
N ARG A 51 -11.18 4.00 2.00
CA ARG A 51 -10.49 4.24 0.72
C ARG A 51 -11.26 3.68 -0.48
N LEU A 52 -11.87 2.50 -0.35
CA LEU A 52 -12.76 1.94 -1.38
C LEU A 52 -13.96 2.85 -1.64
N TYR A 53 -14.60 3.39 -0.59
CA TYR A 53 -15.71 4.33 -0.73
C TYR A 53 -15.29 5.62 -1.45
N GLN A 54 -14.16 6.20 -1.05
CA GLN A 54 -13.59 7.39 -1.70
C GLN A 54 -13.16 7.16 -3.17
N GLY A 55 -12.97 5.91 -3.58
CA GLY A 55 -12.52 5.50 -4.90
C GLY A 55 -13.54 4.76 -5.74
N GLU A 56 -14.84 4.96 -5.47
CA GLU A 56 -15.93 4.32 -6.23
C GLU A 56 -15.78 2.79 -6.32
N GLY A 57 -15.37 2.18 -5.20
CA GLY A 57 -15.15 0.74 -5.08
C GLY A 57 -13.76 0.28 -5.48
N TYR A 58 -12.81 1.16 -5.77
CA TYR A 58 -11.41 0.81 -6.05
C TYR A 58 -10.45 1.46 -5.05
N VAL A 59 -9.40 0.74 -4.65
CA VAL A 59 -8.31 1.27 -3.83
C VAL A 59 -6.94 0.82 -4.35
N ILE A 60 -5.95 1.70 -4.26
CA ILE A 60 -4.56 1.46 -4.62
C ILE A 60 -3.69 1.56 -3.36
N TYR A 61 -3.09 0.45 -2.95
CA TYR A 61 -2.06 0.43 -1.91
C TYR A 61 -0.67 0.49 -2.53
N TYR A 62 0.24 1.26 -1.92
CA TYR A 62 1.67 1.15 -2.17
C TYR A 62 2.37 0.65 -0.91
N LEU A 63 2.85 -0.60 -0.95
CA LEU A 63 3.64 -1.21 0.10
C LEU A 63 5.13 -0.89 -0.10
N GLY A 64 5.86 -0.56 0.96
CA GLY A 64 7.24 -0.09 0.90
C GLY A 64 7.38 1.40 0.57
N VAL A 65 6.31 2.18 0.72
CA VAL A 65 6.25 3.63 0.43
C VAL A 65 5.83 4.39 1.68
N CYS A 66 6.49 5.52 1.93
CA CYS A 66 6.16 6.45 3.01
C CYS A 66 5.01 7.37 2.63
N ASP A 67 4.29 7.89 3.63
CA ASP A 67 3.16 8.83 3.46
C ASP A 67 3.55 10.11 2.69
N ASN A 68 4.83 10.50 2.70
CA ASN A 68 5.33 11.63 1.92
C ASN A 68 5.60 11.31 0.43
N GLY A 69 5.33 10.07 -0.01
CA GLY A 69 5.57 9.58 -1.36
C GLY A 69 6.97 9.00 -1.59
N ASP A 70 7.85 8.99 -0.58
CA ASP A 70 9.19 8.43 -0.73
C ASP A 70 9.14 6.90 -0.80
N ILE A 71 9.76 6.35 -1.84
CA ILE A 71 9.87 4.90 -2.05
C ILE A 71 11.10 4.40 -1.28
N MET A 72 10.87 3.86 -0.09
CA MET A 72 11.92 3.30 0.77
C MET A 72 12.27 1.87 0.38
N GLY A 73 11.25 1.12 -0.04
CA GLY A 73 11.29 -0.32 -0.20
C GLY A 73 11.52 -1.07 1.10
N ILE A 74 11.19 -2.35 1.06
CA ILE A 74 11.38 -3.30 2.16
C ILE A 74 11.91 -4.62 1.60
N PHE A 75 12.49 -5.45 2.47
CA PHE A 75 12.96 -6.76 2.06
C PHE A 75 11.80 -7.63 1.60
N GLU A 76 12.09 -8.57 0.70
CA GLU A 76 11.10 -9.45 0.09
C GLU A 76 10.19 -10.15 1.12
N ASN A 77 10.78 -10.68 2.19
CA ASN A 77 10.01 -11.36 3.24
C ASN A 77 8.99 -10.42 3.94
N ASP A 78 9.39 -9.19 4.26
CA ASP A 78 8.48 -8.20 4.86
C ASP A 78 7.38 -7.78 3.88
N LEU A 79 7.70 -7.70 2.59
CA LEU A 79 6.74 -7.36 1.54
C LEU A 79 5.69 -8.47 1.37
N ASP A 80 6.12 -9.73 1.39
CA ASP A 80 5.23 -10.88 1.27
C ASP A 80 4.30 -11.01 2.48
N ILE A 81 4.82 -10.79 3.70
CA ILE A 81 4.01 -10.70 4.92
C ILE A 81 2.97 -9.58 4.79
N SER A 82 3.41 -8.38 4.39
CA SER A 82 2.52 -7.22 4.26
C SER A 82 1.42 -7.47 3.22
N PHE A 83 1.77 -8.04 2.08
CA PHE A 83 0.84 -8.36 1.00
C PHE A 83 -0.15 -9.47 1.41
N SER A 84 0.31 -10.49 2.14
CA SER A 84 -0.54 -11.55 2.68
C SER A 84 -1.58 -11.01 3.67
N LEU A 85 -1.16 -10.13 4.59
CA LEU A 85 -2.07 -9.47 5.52
C LEU A 85 -3.09 -8.59 4.79
N LEU A 86 -2.65 -7.81 3.81
CA LEU A 86 -3.55 -6.97 3.01
C LEU A 86 -4.63 -7.79 2.28
N LYS A 87 -4.25 -8.94 1.70
CA LYS A 87 -5.21 -9.88 1.08
C LYS A 87 -6.19 -10.49 2.07
N ARG A 88 -5.75 -10.79 3.30
CA ARG A 88 -6.65 -11.30 4.36
C ARG A 88 -7.68 -10.24 4.75
N VAL A 89 -7.24 -9.01 4.94
CA VAL A 89 -8.12 -7.87 5.23
C VAL A 89 -9.11 -7.65 4.09
N SER A 90 -8.64 -7.63 2.84
CA SER A 90 -9.51 -7.42 1.68
C SER A 90 -10.62 -8.47 1.60
N LYS A 91 -10.29 -9.74 1.81
CA LYS A 91 -11.28 -10.83 1.86
C LYS A 91 -12.31 -10.62 2.97
N LYS A 92 -11.87 -10.22 4.17
CA LYS A 92 -12.76 -9.99 5.33
C LYS A 92 -13.83 -8.92 5.05
N ILE A 93 -13.51 -7.90 4.26
CA ILE A 93 -14.44 -6.81 3.92
C ILE A 93 -15.16 -6.99 2.57
N GLY A 94 -15.04 -8.18 1.96
CA GLY A 94 -15.65 -8.46 0.66
C GLY A 94 -15.04 -7.63 -0.48
N ALA A 95 -13.73 -7.44 -0.47
CA ALA A 95 -12.95 -6.86 -1.55
C ALA A 95 -12.01 -7.92 -2.17
N GLU A 96 -11.67 -7.75 -3.43
CA GLU A 96 -10.84 -8.68 -4.19
C GLU A 96 -9.61 -8.00 -4.79
N LEU A 97 -8.55 -8.79 -4.93
CA LEU A 97 -7.33 -8.38 -5.59
C LEU A 97 -7.55 -8.38 -7.10
N ILE A 98 -7.34 -7.23 -7.73
CA ILE A 98 -7.42 -7.08 -9.19
C ILE A 98 -6.04 -7.22 -9.82
N LYS A 99 -5.05 -6.53 -9.27
CA LYS A 99 -3.69 -6.51 -9.82
C LYS A 99 -2.69 -6.17 -8.73
N PHE A 100 -1.49 -6.72 -8.85
CA PHE A 100 -0.34 -6.22 -8.10
C PHE A 100 0.87 -6.12 -9.04
N ILE A 101 1.80 -5.21 -8.72
CA ILE A 101 3.08 -5.04 -9.42
C ILE A 101 4.15 -4.91 -8.34
N LYS A 102 5.08 -5.86 -8.31
CA LYS A 102 6.27 -5.84 -7.46
C LYS A 102 7.43 -5.25 -8.24
N ILE A 103 8.16 -4.32 -7.63
CA ILE A 103 9.23 -3.56 -8.29
C ILE A 103 10.45 -3.58 -7.36
N ASN A 104 11.59 -4.02 -7.87
CA ASN A 104 12.87 -3.93 -7.15
C ASN A 104 13.36 -2.48 -7.18
N ILE A 105 14.01 -2.05 -6.10
CA ILE A 105 14.69 -0.77 -6.05
C ILE A 105 16.12 -0.99 -6.55
N ASP A 106 16.42 -0.38 -7.70
CA ASP A 106 17.71 -0.48 -8.36
C ASP A 106 18.88 -0.29 -7.37
N GLY A 107 19.90 -1.13 -7.50
CA GLY A 107 21.07 -1.10 -6.62
C GLY A 107 20.80 -1.57 -5.18
N THR A 108 19.65 -2.17 -4.90
CA THR A 108 19.31 -2.73 -3.58
C THR A 108 18.60 -4.09 -3.69
N ASP A 109 18.53 -4.80 -2.57
CA ASP A 109 17.74 -6.02 -2.39
C ASP A 109 16.32 -5.73 -1.85
N LYS A 110 15.85 -4.49 -1.97
CA LYS A 110 14.55 -4.04 -1.49
C LYS A 110 13.54 -3.92 -2.63
N PHE A 111 12.27 -4.00 -2.26
CA PHE A 111 11.15 -3.97 -3.18
C PHE A 111 10.04 -3.07 -2.64
N TYR A 112 9.24 -2.53 -3.55
CA TYR A 112 7.94 -1.95 -3.24
C TYR A 112 6.86 -2.60 -4.11
N MET A 113 5.60 -2.50 -3.69
CA MET A 113 4.50 -3.13 -4.41
C MET A 113 3.31 -2.19 -4.55
N LYS A 114 2.82 -2.04 -5.78
CA LYS A 114 1.52 -1.44 -6.06
C LYS A 114 0.46 -2.54 -6.06
N VAL A 115 -0.59 -2.40 -5.26
CA VAL A 115 -1.69 -3.36 -5.15
C VAL A 115 -3.01 -2.65 -5.43
N ILE A 116 -3.81 -3.19 -6.34
CA ILE A 116 -5.12 -2.67 -6.71
C ILE A 116 -6.18 -3.66 -6.24
N LEU A 117 -7.09 -3.19 -5.41
CA LEU A 117 -8.22 -3.95 -4.88
C LEU A 117 -9.54 -3.32 -5.34
N LYS A 118 -10.58 -4.13 -5.46
CA LYS A 118 -11.94 -3.68 -5.79
C LYS A 118 -12.95 -4.27 -4.82
N LYS A 119 -13.97 -3.50 -4.45
CA LYS A 119 -15.13 -4.00 -3.70
C LYS A 119 -15.89 -4.99 -4.59
N LYS A 120 -16.18 -6.19 -4.07
CA LYS A 120 -17.08 -7.12 -4.75
C LYS A 120 -18.49 -6.56 -4.74
N LEU A 121 -19.15 -6.62 -5.89
CA LEU A 121 -20.57 -6.30 -5.99
C LEU A 121 -21.34 -7.40 -5.24
N ASP A 122 -22.12 -6.99 -4.26
CA ASP A 122 -23.04 -7.90 -3.61
C ASP A 122 -24.33 -7.97 -4.42
N LEU A 123 -24.39 -8.96 -5.31
CA LEU A 123 -25.55 -9.19 -6.18
C LEU A 123 -26.76 -9.72 -5.40
N SER A 124 -26.58 -10.15 -4.14
CA SER A 124 -27.71 -10.58 -3.29
C SER A 124 -28.61 -9.41 -2.85
N LEU A 125 -28.17 -8.17 -3.06
CA LEU A 125 -28.94 -6.95 -2.79
C LEU A 125 -29.75 -6.47 -4.00
N ILE A 126 -29.62 -7.12 -5.16
CA ILE A 126 -30.43 -6.83 -6.33
C ILE A 126 -31.55 -7.85 -6.38
N ASP A 127 -32.68 -7.53 -5.75
CA ASP A 127 -33.94 -8.24 -5.98
C ASP A 127 -34.36 -7.96 -7.44
N LEU A 128 -34.09 -8.92 -8.34
CA LEU A 128 -34.61 -8.95 -9.73
C LEU A 128 -35.87 -9.79 -9.81
#